data_AF-A0A453JD14-F1
#
_entry.id   AF-A0A453JD14-F1
#
_cell.length_a   1.000
_cell.length_b   1.000
_cell.length_c   1.000
_cell.angle_alpha   90.00
_cell.angle_beta   90.00
_cell.angle_gamma   90.00
#
_symmetry.space_group_name_H-M   'P 1'
#
loop_
_entity.id
_entity.type
_entity.pdbx_description
1 polymer ?
#
loop_
_entity_poly.entity_id
_entity_poly.type
_entity_poly.pdbx_seq_one_letter_code
_entity_poly.pdbx_strand_id
1 'polypeptide(L)'
;PSAPTPPLRHGRRLRLGSYLGDVSALSSPRPLLLAGTGSELLVYDLDAARLLASFRVLDGVRVHGIRAPSGSPPADGRTVAVFGERRVKLLRLRVDAEDGGVRLELEQRLPGFDHWVLDACFLEVDGLLAVGLGDNSVALWDLTDRVFVTRVNSPEKCLLYSMRMWGDSVRSLLVVSGTILNE
;
A
#
# COMPACT_ATOMS: atom_id res chain seq x y z
N PRO A 1 9.41 -51.22 19.28
CA PRO A 1 9.01 -49.92 19.86
C PRO A 1 8.82 -48.87 18.75
N SER A 2 7.59 -48.72 18.27
CA SER A 2 7.19 -47.80 17.20
C SER A 2 7.06 -46.37 17.75
N ALA A 3 7.73 -45.41 17.13
CA ALA A 3 7.60 -43.99 17.43
C ALA A 3 6.20 -43.46 17.05
N PRO A 4 5.64 -42.48 17.78
CA PRO A 4 4.32 -41.95 17.48
C PRO A 4 4.36 -41.04 16.25
N THR A 5 3.42 -41.27 15.34
CA THR A 5 3.12 -40.41 14.18
C THR A 5 2.59 -39.05 14.66
N PRO A 6 3.07 -37.91 14.11
CA PRO A 6 2.52 -36.61 14.47
C PRO A 6 1.08 -36.47 13.98
N PRO A 7 0.21 -35.75 14.71
CA PRO A 7 -1.18 -35.58 14.31
C PRO A 7 -1.26 -34.74 13.02
N LEU A 8 -2.05 -35.24 12.07
CA LEU A 8 -2.45 -34.50 10.88
C LEU A 8 -3.10 -33.18 11.30
N ARG A 9 -2.50 -32.05 10.90
CA ARG A 9 -3.10 -30.73 11.09
C ARG A 9 -4.47 -30.71 10.41
N HIS A 10 -5.54 -30.74 11.20
CA HIS A 10 -6.89 -30.50 10.71
C HIS A 10 -6.90 -29.18 9.94
N GLY A 11 -7.22 -29.25 8.64
CA GLY A 11 -7.38 -28.08 7.80
C GLY A 11 -8.38 -27.12 8.45
N ARG A 12 -7.91 -25.93 8.84
CA ARG A 12 -8.78 -24.83 9.24
C ARG A 12 -9.71 -24.56 8.05
N ARG A 13 -10.96 -25.01 8.15
CA ARG A 13 -12.00 -24.71 7.16
C ARG A 13 -12.27 -23.21 7.27
N LEU A 14 -11.80 -22.45 6.28
CA LEU A 14 -12.07 -21.02 6.17
C LEU A 14 -13.59 -20.84 6.14
N ARG A 15 -14.15 -20.17 7.16
CA ARG A 15 -15.57 -19.82 7.15
C ARG A 15 -15.74 -18.68 6.15
N LEU A 16 -16.56 -18.88 5.12
CA LEU A 16 -16.94 -17.79 4.20
C LEU A 16 -17.67 -16.72 5.01
N GLY A 17 -17.12 -15.50 5.03
CA GLY A 17 -17.84 -14.31 5.46
C GLY A 17 -18.79 -13.79 4.39
N SER A 18 -19.52 -12.73 4.69
CA SER A 18 -20.29 -11.97 3.70
C SER A 18 -19.38 -11.34 2.64
N TYR A 19 -19.86 -11.20 1.41
CA TYR A 19 -19.14 -10.48 0.36
C TYR A 19 -18.94 -9.01 0.75
N LEU A 20 -17.68 -8.55 0.76
CA LEU A 20 -17.28 -7.18 1.16
C LEU A 20 -16.89 -6.30 -0.05
N GLY A 21 -17.19 -6.74 -1.27
CA GLY A 21 -16.75 -6.09 -2.51
C GLY A 21 -15.46 -6.68 -3.08
N ASP A 22 -15.13 -6.26 -4.30
CA ASP A 22 -13.89 -6.65 -4.97
C ASP A 22 -12.67 -6.00 -4.31
N VAL A 23 -11.73 -6.84 -3.88
CA VAL A 23 -10.44 -6.41 -3.38
C VAL A 23 -9.61 -5.89 -4.56
N SER A 24 -9.29 -4.60 -4.55
CA SER A 24 -8.52 -3.94 -5.60
C SER A 24 -7.07 -3.66 -5.24
N ALA A 25 -6.70 -3.79 -3.96
CA ALA A 25 -5.32 -3.60 -3.49
C ALA A 25 -5.01 -4.50 -2.30
N LEU A 26 -3.76 -4.94 -2.20
CA LEU A 26 -3.25 -5.73 -1.07
C LEU A 26 -1.85 -5.26 -0.67
N SER A 27 -1.59 -5.25 0.63
CA SER A 27 -0.25 -5.08 1.21
C SER A 27 -0.14 -5.91 2.49
N SER A 28 0.96 -6.62 2.68
CA SER A 28 1.14 -7.50 3.85
C SER A 28 2.36 -7.10 4.71
N PRO A 29 2.25 -5.98 5.46
CA PRO A 29 3.21 -5.69 6.52
C PRO A 29 2.96 -6.65 7.68
N ARG A 30 3.62 -7.82 7.66
CA ARG A 30 3.40 -8.88 8.66
C ARG A 30 3.51 -8.36 10.11
N PRO A 31 2.64 -8.83 11.03
CA PRO A 31 1.64 -9.91 10.86
C PRO A 31 0.31 -9.45 10.22
N LEU A 32 0.22 -8.20 9.76
CA LEU A 32 -1.02 -7.67 9.21
C LEU A 32 -1.16 -7.94 7.70
N LEU A 33 -2.41 -8.00 7.27
CA LEU A 33 -2.80 -7.87 5.88
C LEU A 33 -3.74 -6.68 5.72
N LEU A 34 -3.37 -5.77 4.84
CA LEU A 34 -4.15 -4.62 4.44
C LEU A 34 -4.81 -4.92 3.09
N ALA A 35 -6.13 -4.75 3.01
CA ALA A 35 -6.89 -4.96 1.79
C ALA A 35 -7.71 -3.71 1.45
N GLY A 36 -7.62 -3.24 0.21
CA GLY A 36 -8.43 -2.15 -0.29
C GLY A 36 -9.69 -2.68 -0.96
N THR A 37 -10.87 -2.26 -0.51
CA THR A 37 -12.17 -2.55 -1.14
C THR A 37 -12.96 -1.27 -1.28
N GLY A 38 -13.39 -0.95 -2.50
CA GLY A 38 -14.02 0.35 -2.77
C GLY A 38 -13.15 1.48 -2.21
N SER A 39 -13.70 2.35 -1.37
CA SER A 39 -12.98 3.46 -0.74
C SER A 39 -12.45 3.17 0.67
N GLU A 40 -12.45 1.90 1.05
CA GLU A 40 -12.12 1.41 2.39
C GLU A 40 -10.81 0.63 2.42
N LEU A 41 -10.13 0.70 3.57
CA LEU A 41 -8.99 -0.11 3.95
C LEU A 41 -9.42 -1.06 5.06
N LEU A 42 -9.38 -2.35 4.78
CA LEU A 42 -9.58 -3.42 5.74
C LEU A 42 -8.24 -3.85 6.31
N VAL A 43 -8.19 -4.07 7.62
CA VAL A 43 -7.00 -4.54 8.34
C VAL A 43 -7.30 -5.90 8.94
N TYR A 44 -6.54 -6.90 8.54
CA TYR A 44 -6.64 -8.28 9.03
C TYR A 44 -5.40 -8.66 9.82
N ASP A 45 -5.63 -9.49 10.84
CA ASP A 45 -4.59 -10.29 11.49
C ASP A 45 -4.44 -11.60 10.72
N LEU A 46 -3.27 -11.86 10.16
CA LEU A 46 -3.01 -13.09 9.38
C LEU A 46 -2.90 -14.34 10.25
N ASP A 47 -2.41 -14.21 11.48
CA ASP A 47 -2.20 -15.34 12.38
C ASP A 47 -3.54 -15.82 12.96
N ALA A 48 -4.36 -14.87 13.40
CA ALA A 48 -5.73 -15.11 13.85
C ALA A 48 -6.72 -15.30 12.69
N ALA A 49 -6.33 -14.97 11.46
CA ALA A 49 -7.17 -15.01 10.25
C ALA A 49 -8.51 -14.29 10.44
N ARG A 50 -8.48 -13.09 11.05
CA ARG A 50 -9.68 -12.29 11.37
C ARG A 50 -9.54 -10.85 10.94
N LEU A 51 -10.66 -10.23 10.58
CA LEU A 51 -10.75 -8.79 10.38
C LEU A 51 -10.60 -8.10 11.75
N LEU A 52 -9.68 -7.14 11.84
CA LEU A 52 -9.47 -6.31 13.02
C LEU A 52 -10.27 -5.01 12.93
N ALA A 53 -10.22 -4.34 11.77
CA ALA A 53 -10.87 -3.04 11.56
C ALA A 53 -11.12 -2.75 10.08
N SER A 54 -12.04 -1.82 9.82
CA SER A 54 -12.26 -1.19 8.51
C SER A 54 -12.21 0.32 8.65
N PHE A 55 -11.59 1.00 7.69
CA PHE A 55 -11.46 2.45 7.67
C PHE A 55 -11.83 2.99 6.30
N ARG A 56 -12.67 4.03 6.26
CA ARG A 56 -12.84 4.82 5.03
C ARG A 56 -11.64 5.71 4.83
N VAL A 57 -10.81 5.36 3.85
CA VAL A 57 -9.51 6.02 3.61
C VAL A 57 -9.57 6.98 2.45
N LEU A 58 -10.46 6.77 1.49
CA LEU A 58 -10.68 7.68 0.36
C LEU A 58 -12.17 8.06 0.29
N ASP A 59 -12.44 9.27 -0.21
CA ASP A 59 -13.81 9.80 -0.33
C ASP A 59 -14.29 9.67 -1.77
N GLY A 60 -15.14 8.65 -2.02
CA GLY A 60 -15.71 8.37 -3.33
C GLY A 60 -14.74 7.80 -4.37
N VAL A 61 -13.51 7.47 -3.96
CA VAL A 61 -12.46 6.95 -4.84
C VAL A 61 -12.06 5.56 -4.40
N ARG A 62 -11.90 4.66 -5.36
CA ARG A 62 -11.45 3.28 -5.10
C ARG A 62 -9.98 3.27 -4.67
N VAL A 63 -9.65 2.50 -3.64
CA VAL A 63 -8.28 2.16 -3.26
C VAL A 63 -7.68 1.28 -4.35
N HIS A 64 -6.78 1.85 -5.14
CA HIS A 64 -6.09 1.15 -6.22
C HIS A 64 -4.77 0.53 -5.75
N GLY A 65 -4.11 1.14 -4.77
CA GLY A 65 -2.86 0.59 -4.22
C GLY A 65 -2.63 0.97 -2.76
N ILE A 66 -1.90 0.08 -2.09
CA ILE A 66 -1.48 0.22 -0.70
C ILE A 66 0.01 -0.10 -0.63
N ARG A 67 0.79 0.79 -0.03
CA ARG A 67 2.24 0.62 0.14
C ARG A 67 2.64 0.90 1.56
N ALA A 68 3.57 0.09 2.04
CA ALA A 68 4.10 0.16 3.39
C ALA A 68 5.62 0.02 3.27
N PRO A 69 6.41 0.77 4.05
CA PRO A 69 7.85 0.61 4.10
C PRO A 69 8.26 -0.82 4.46
N SER A 70 9.44 -1.21 3.98
CA SER A 70 10.00 -2.55 4.17
C SER A 70 10.82 -2.57 5.45
N GLY A 71 10.19 -2.95 6.56
CA GLY A 71 10.88 -3.02 7.84
C GLY A 71 9.96 -3.43 8.98
N SER A 72 10.51 -3.56 10.19
CA SER A 72 9.71 -3.62 11.41
C SER A 72 9.02 -2.27 11.62
N PRO A 73 7.74 -2.24 12.05
CA PRO A 73 7.11 -0.97 12.37
C PRO A 73 7.86 -0.33 13.55
N PRO A 74 8.14 0.98 13.53
CA PRO A 74 8.63 1.65 14.72
C PRO A 74 7.56 1.60 15.83
N ALA A 75 7.98 1.85 17.08
CA ALA A 75 7.09 1.71 18.25
C ALA A 75 5.84 2.60 18.16
N ASP A 76 5.95 3.71 17.42
CA ASP A 76 4.88 4.67 17.14
C ASP A 76 4.01 4.28 15.92
N GLY A 77 4.12 3.06 15.41
CA GLY A 77 3.30 2.54 14.31
C GLY A 77 3.88 2.78 12.92
N ARG A 78 3.24 2.19 11.90
CA ARG A 78 3.72 2.18 10.52
C ARG A 78 3.01 3.20 9.66
N THR A 79 3.74 4.05 8.95
CA THR A 79 3.17 4.86 7.87
C THR A 79 2.86 3.99 6.66
N VAL A 80 1.65 4.11 6.12
CA VAL A 80 1.23 3.44 4.89
C VAL A 80 0.73 4.48 3.89
N ALA A 81 1.14 4.34 2.64
CA ALA A 81 0.59 5.10 1.52
C ALA A 81 -0.62 4.35 0.95
N VAL A 82 -1.74 5.05 0.85
CA VAL A 82 -2.96 4.56 0.19
C VAL A 82 -3.28 5.50 -0.95
N PHE A 83 -3.53 4.95 -2.13
CA PHE A 83 -3.76 5.74 -3.32
C PHE A 83 -4.83 5.14 -4.24
N GLY A 84 -5.42 6.03 -5.03
CA GLY A 84 -6.50 5.73 -5.94
C GLY A 84 -6.78 6.94 -6.82
N GLU A 85 -7.05 6.70 -8.11
CA GLU A 85 -7.14 7.75 -9.14
C GLU A 85 -5.94 8.71 -9.03
N ARG A 86 -6.16 10.00 -8.76
CA ARG A 86 -5.13 11.04 -8.70
C ARG A 86 -4.76 11.45 -7.27
N ARG A 87 -5.05 10.59 -6.28
CA ARG A 87 -4.97 10.92 -4.85
C ARG A 87 -4.03 9.96 -4.12
N VAL A 88 -3.21 10.51 -3.24
CA VAL A 88 -2.38 9.76 -2.28
C VAL A 88 -2.62 10.30 -0.88
N LYS A 89 -2.81 9.41 0.08
CA LYS A 89 -2.80 9.71 1.52
C LYS A 89 -1.73 8.89 2.22
N LEU A 90 -1.03 9.51 3.16
CA LEU A 90 -0.15 8.85 4.12
C LEU A 90 -0.89 8.71 5.45
N LEU A 91 -0.98 7.49 5.94
CA LEU A 91 -1.75 7.13 7.13
C LEU A 91 -0.85 6.41 8.12
N ARG A 92 -0.89 6.79 9.40
CA ARG A 92 -0.19 6.07 10.48
C ARG A 92 -1.08 4.95 10.99
N LEU A 93 -0.65 3.72 10.81
CA LEU A 93 -1.30 2.51 11.30
C LEU A 93 -0.65 2.07 12.62
N ARG A 94 -1.46 1.94 13.68
CA ARG A 94 -1.05 1.45 15.00
C ARG A 94 -1.90 0.27 15.41
N VAL A 95 -1.27 -0.72 16.03
CA VAL A 95 -1.95 -1.81 16.72
C VAL A 95 -1.62 -1.68 18.18
N ASP A 96 -2.64 -1.50 19.00
CA ASP A 96 -2.52 -1.40 20.45
C ASP A 96 -2.14 -2.78 21.00
N ALA A 97 -1.09 -2.81 21.83
CA ALA A 97 -0.56 -4.06 22.37
C ALA A 97 -1.45 -4.63 23.47
N GLU A 98 -2.26 -3.81 24.14
CA GLU A 98 -3.04 -4.24 25.31
C GLU A 98 -4.38 -4.87 24.90
N ASP A 99 -5.12 -4.25 23.96
CA ASP A 99 -6.44 -4.72 23.54
C ASP A 99 -6.49 -5.23 22.08
N GLY A 100 -5.39 -5.13 21.34
CA GLY A 100 -5.33 -5.51 19.93
C GLY A 100 -6.09 -4.57 19.00
N GLY A 101 -6.50 -3.40 19.49
CA GLY A 101 -7.22 -2.38 18.76
C GLY A 101 -6.37 -1.76 17.64
N VAL A 102 -6.96 -1.58 16.47
CA VAL A 102 -6.27 -0.94 15.34
C VAL A 102 -6.69 0.51 15.25
N ARG A 103 -5.71 1.42 15.18
CA ARG A 103 -5.93 2.86 14.95
C ARG A 103 -5.28 3.27 13.64
N LEU A 104 -5.95 4.15 12.91
CA LEU A 104 -5.47 4.69 11.65
C LEU A 104 -5.62 6.22 11.66
N GLU A 105 -4.52 6.93 11.61
CA GLU A 105 -4.46 8.39 11.70
C GLU A 105 -3.99 8.97 10.36
N LEU A 106 -4.60 10.06 9.89
CA LEU A 106 -4.14 10.75 8.68
C LEU A 106 -2.89 11.58 9.02
N GLU A 107 -1.77 11.28 8.37
CA GLU A 107 -0.54 12.07 8.52
C GLU A 107 -0.45 13.16 7.45
N GLN A 108 -0.67 12.78 6.19
CA GLN A 108 -0.55 13.69 5.06
C GLN A 108 -1.61 13.37 4.01
N ARG A 109 -2.18 14.42 3.43
CA ARG A 109 -2.93 14.37 2.17
C ARG A 109 -2.08 15.09 1.14
N LEU A 110 -1.53 14.33 0.19
CA LEU A 110 -0.78 14.94 -0.90
C LEU A 110 -1.73 15.75 -1.81
N PRO A 111 -1.23 16.79 -2.49
CA PRO A 111 -1.98 17.46 -3.55
C PRO A 111 -2.49 16.46 -4.60
N GLY A 112 -3.61 16.80 -5.26
CA GLY A 112 -4.11 15.98 -6.36
C GLY A 112 -3.15 16.02 -7.54
N PHE A 113 -2.77 14.86 -8.05
CA PHE A 113 -1.95 14.74 -9.25
C PHE A 113 -2.77 15.05 -10.51
N ASP A 114 -2.12 15.40 -11.60
CA ASP A 114 -2.73 15.63 -12.92
C ASP A 114 -3.04 14.32 -13.65
N HIS A 115 -2.26 13.27 -13.39
CA HIS A 115 -2.42 11.94 -13.94
C HIS A 115 -2.74 10.89 -12.85
N TRP A 116 -3.25 9.73 -13.26
CA TRP A 116 -3.54 8.63 -12.34
C TRP A 116 -2.27 8.15 -11.65
N VAL A 117 -2.37 7.88 -10.36
CA VAL A 117 -1.34 7.26 -9.54
C VAL A 117 -1.41 5.75 -9.77
N LEU A 118 -0.37 5.23 -10.41
CA LEU A 118 -0.24 3.81 -10.71
C LEU A 118 0.56 3.07 -9.64
N ASP A 119 1.54 3.73 -9.02
CA ASP A 119 2.24 3.18 -7.89
C ASP A 119 2.82 4.24 -6.93
N ALA A 120 3.20 3.82 -5.73
CA ALA A 120 4.02 4.59 -4.81
C ALA A 120 5.17 3.73 -4.24
N CYS A 121 6.29 4.36 -3.92
CA CYS A 121 7.44 3.70 -3.29
C CYS A 121 8.08 4.60 -2.25
N PHE A 122 8.22 4.09 -1.03
CA PHE A 122 8.97 4.79 0.01
C PHE A 122 10.46 4.66 -0.30
N LEU A 123 11.14 5.80 -0.41
CA LEU A 123 12.59 5.90 -0.56
C LEU A 123 13.16 6.32 0.80
N GLU A 124 13.22 5.37 1.72
CA GLU A 124 13.54 5.61 3.13
C GLU A 124 14.91 6.26 3.34
N VAL A 125 15.89 5.95 2.48
CA VAL A 125 17.25 6.54 2.55
C VAL A 125 17.23 8.04 2.28
N ASP A 126 16.37 8.49 1.36
CA ASP A 126 16.27 9.90 0.97
C ASP A 126 15.18 10.66 1.74
N GLY A 127 14.36 9.97 2.53
CA GLY A 127 13.19 10.57 3.19
C GLY A 127 12.09 10.99 2.21
N LEU A 128 11.98 10.29 1.06
CA LEU A 128 11.05 10.64 -0.01
C LEU A 128 9.97 9.57 -0.23
N LEU A 129 8.87 10.00 -0.83
CA LEU A 129 7.91 9.12 -1.49
C LEU A 129 7.99 9.35 -3.00
N ALA A 130 8.35 8.32 -3.76
CA ALA A 130 8.15 8.30 -5.19
C ALA A 130 6.70 7.95 -5.52
N VAL A 131 6.07 8.72 -6.41
CA VAL A 131 4.71 8.52 -6.90
C VAL A 131 4.76 8.37 -8.41
N GLY A 132 4.43 7.17 -8.88
CA GLY A 132 4.46 6.79 -10.29
C GLY A 132 3.13 7.12 -10.97
N LEU A 133 3.20 7.83 -12.09
CA LEU A 133 2.03 8.46 -12.72
C LEU A 133 1.78 7.90 -14.12
N GLY A 134 0.52 7.98 -14.54
CA GLY A 134 0.02 7.41 -15.80
C GLY A 134 0.56 8.07 -17.07
N ASP A 135 1.27 9.19 -16.99
CA ASP A 135 1.93 9.86 -18.12
C ASP A 135 3.41 9.47 -18.28
N ASN A 136 3.80 8.32 -17.73
CA ASN A 136 5.17 7.81 -17.75
C ASN A 136 6.17 8.74 -17.03
N SER A 137 5.76 9.20 -15.84
CA SER A 137 6.61 10.03 -14.98
C SER A 137 6.57 9.57 -13.53
N VAL A 138 7.56 10.02 -12.76
CA VAL A 138 7.65 9.79 -11.31
C VAL A 138 7.79 11.15 -10.62
N ALA A 139 6.85 11.46 -9.74
CA ALA A 139 6.93 12.60 -8.83
C ALA A 139 7.61 12.20 -7.52
N LEU A 140 8.47 13.08 -6.99
CA LEU A 140 9.11 12.90 -5.70
C LEU A 140 8.51 13.88 -4.68
N TRP A 141 8.09 13.33 -3.55
CA TRP A 141 7.48 14.06 -2.43
C TRP A 141 8.36 13.93 -1.19
N ASP A 142 8.70 15.05 -0.57
CA ASP A 142 9.44 15.07 0.68
C ASP A 142 8.51 14.71 1.85
N LEU A 143 8.86 13.65 2.60
CA LEU A 143 8.04 13.18 3.71
C LEU A 143 8.14 14.07 4.95
N THR A 144 9.25 14.77 5.13
CA THR A 144 9.53 15.61 6.29
C THR A 144 8.95 17.01 6.10
N ASP A 145 9.34 17.66 5.01
CA ASP A 145 8.94 19.02 4.68
C ASP A 145 7.55 19.07 4.04
N ARG A 146 7.03 17.91 3.61
CA ARG A 146 5.68 17.75 3.04
C ARG A 146 5.50 18.62 1.80
N VAL A 147 6.48 18.58 0.91
CA VAL A 147 6.53 19.37 -0.31
C VAL A 147 6.83 18.50 -1.52
N PHE A 148 6.31 18.94 -2.67
CA PHE A 148 6.73 18.39 -3.95
C PHE A 148 8.16 18.83 -4.23
N VAL A 149 9.04 17.87 -4.51
CA VAL A 149 10.46 18.13 -4.78
C VAL A 149 10.67 18.32 -6.27
N THR A 150 10.33 17.29 -7.06
CA THR A 150 10.52 17.30 -8.52
C THR A 150 9.70 16.21 -9.19
N ARG A 151 9.62 16.27 -10.52
CA ARG A 151 9.03 15.24 -11.38
C ARG A 151 10.01 14.86 -12.46
N VAL A 152 10.29 13.56 -12.56
CA VAL A 152 11.15 12.99 -13.59
C VAL A 152 10.26 12.38 -14.65
N ASN A 153 10.39 12.84 -15.89
CA ASN A 153 9.63 12.34 -17.03
C ASN A 153 10.46 11.31 -17.78
N SER A 154 9.81 10.23 -18.23
CA SER A 154 10.40 9.34 -19.21
C SER A 154 10.64 10.09 -20.53
N PRO A 155 11.74 9.79 -21.27
CA PRO A 155 11.90 10.28 -22.63
C PRO A 155 10.79 9.79 -23.56
N GLU A 156 10.23 8.61 -23.28
CA GLU A 156 9.11 8.04 -24.02
C GLU A 156 7.78 8.58 -23.48
N LYS A 157 7.14 9.45 -24.27
CA LYS A 157 5.83 10.02 -23.92
C LYS A 157 4.72 9.06 -24.30
N CYS A 158 4.24 8.29 -23.33
CA CYS A 158 3.12 7.39 -23.50
C CYS A 158 2.23 7.37 -22.25
N LEU A 159 0.96 6.99 -22.44
CA LEU A 159 0.09 6.68 -21.30
C LEU A 159 0.37 5.26 -20.82
N LEU A 160 0.51 5.11 -19.51
CA LEU A 160 0.72 3.83 -18.85
C LEU A 160 -0.60 3.31 -18.29
N TYR A 161 -0.79 2.00 -18.38
CA TYR A 161 -1.93 1.29 -17.78
C TYR A 161 -1.53 0.50 -16.54
N SER A 162 -0.23 0.30 -16.33
CA SER A 162 0.31 -0.36 -15.15
C SER A 162 1.70 0.18 -14.83
N MET A 163 2.02 0.20 -13.54
CA MET A 163 3.36 0.50 -13.06
C MET A 163 3.62 -0.26 -11.77
N ARG A 164 4.88 -0.63 -11.55
CA ARG A 164 5.38 -1.12 -10.28
C ARG A 164 6.77 -0.56 -10.01
N MET A 165 6.98 -0.09 -8.79
CA MET A 165 8.24 0.48 -8.34
C MET A 165 8.84 -0.32 -7.16
N TRP A 166 10.17 -0.39 -7.12
CA TRP A 166 10.95 -1.00 -6.04
C TRP A 166 12.25 -0.22 -5.81
N GLY A 167 12.71 -0.19 -4.57
CA GLY A 167 13.93 0.51 -4.16
C GLY A 167 13.70 1.21 -2.83
N ASP A 168 14.79 1.68 -2.24
CA ASP A 168 14.84 2.39 -0.97
C ASP A 168 15.52 3.77 -1.10
N SER A 169 16.05 4.08 -2.28
CA SER A 169 16.63 5.36 -2.62
C SER A 169 16.36 5.75 -4.07
N VAL A 170 16.51 7.03 -4.41
CA VAL A 170 16.42 7.55 -5.79
C VAL A 170 17.45 6.87 -6.70
N ARG A 171 18.63 6.53 -6.17
CA ARG A 171 19.70 5.87 -6.93
C ARG A 171 19.40 4.40 -7.25
N SER A 172 18.60 3.73 -6.41
CA SER A 172 18.26 2.31 -6.53
C SER A 172 16.83 2.09 -7.04
N LEU A 173 16.07 3.15 -7.32
CA LEU A 173 14.68 3.07 -7.74
C LEU A 173 14.54 2.40 -9.12
N LEU A 174 13.91 1.23 -9.13
CA LEU A 174 13.52 0.48 -10.31
C LEU A 174 12.04 0.74 -10.61
N VAL A 175 11.75 1.08 -11.86
CA VAL A 175 10.39 1.27 -12.38
C VAL A 175 10.16 0.28 -13.50
N VAL A 176 9.10 -0.52 -13.38
CA VAL A 176 8.59 -1.36 -14.46
C VAL A 176 7.19 -0.87 -14.80
N SER A 177 6.96 -0.56 -16.07
CA SER A 177 5.70 0.01 -16.55
C SER A 177 5.22 -0.67 -17.81
N GLY A 178 3.91 -0.83 -17.92
CA GLY A 178 3.25 -1.37 -19.10
C GLY A 178 2.41 -0.30 -19.81
N THR A 179 2.62 -0.20 -21.12
CA THR A 179 1.79 0.60 -22.04
C THR A 179 1.14 -0.34 -23.06
N ILE A 180 0.05 0.11 -23.67
CA ILE A 180 -0.53 -0.52 -24.86
C ILE A 180 -0.30 0.47 -26.00
N LEU A 181 0.57 0.10 -26.95
CA LEU A 181 0.71 0.80 -28.21
C LEU A 181 -0.37 0.24 -29.14
N ASN A 182 -1.34 1.08 -29.49
CA ASN A 182 -2.22 0.77 -30.62
C ASN A 182 -1.42 1.11 -31.88
N GLU A 183 -0.73 0.13 -32.45
CA GLU A 183 -0.20 0.19 -33.83
C GLU A 183 -1.33 0.05 -34.85
#